data_AF-A0A9D5H064-F1
#
_entry.id   AF-A0A9D5H064-F1
#
_cell.length_a   1.000
_cell.length_b   1.000
_cell.length_c   1.000
_cell.angle_alpha   90.00
_cell.angle_beta   90.00
_cell.angle_gamma   90.00
#
_symmetry.space_group_name_H-M   'P 1'
#
loop_
_entity.id
_entity.type
_entity.pdbx_description
1 polymer ?
#
loop_
_entity_poly.entity_id
_entity_poly.type
_entity_poly.pdbx_seq_one_letter_code
_entity_poly.pdbx_strand_id
1 'polypeptide(L)'
;MPIRFHNFVILTHFDLELKIEGEQKIKKMVEGTMSLDAVIKEAVDLENIPIEEVFDNLKCTKEGLTSEEVQERLDMFGYNKLEEKKESKILKFLGFMWNPLSWVMEAAALMAIAMAHGGGKRGDYQDFVGIIILLIINSTISFIEENNAGNAAAALMARLAPKAKVLRDGKWSEEDASVLVPGDIVSIKLGDIIPADARLLEGDPLKIDQSALTGESLPVTKHPGEGVYSGSTCKQGEIEAVVIATGVHTFFGKAAHLVENTTHVGHFQQVLTSIGNFCICSIVIGMIIEIIVIYGVHGYGYRNGIDNLLVLLIGGIPIAMPTVLSVTMAIGSHKLSQQGAITKRMTAIEEMAGMDVLCSDKTGTLTLNKLTVDKEMIEVFAKGVGKDLVVLMAARASRMENQDAIDCAIVSMLADPKEARAGIKEVHFLPFNPTDKRTALTYIDGAGNMHRVSKGAPEQILNLAQNKAEIERKVHAMIDKFAERGLRSLGIARQEVPEGSKESAGGPWEFVALLPLFDPSRHDSAETIRRALDLGVSVKMITGDQLAIGKETGRRLGMGTNI
;
A
#
# COMPACT_ATOMS: atom_id res chain seq x y z
N MET A 1 -25.27 -20.30 73.97
CA MET A 1 -25.25 -19.19 72.99
C MET A 1 -23.81 -18.92 72.54
N PRO A 2 -23.32 -19.58 71.47
CA PRO A 2 -22.30 -18.95 70.64
C PRO A 2 -22.45 -19.36 69.16
N ILE A 3 -23.44 -18.82 68.45
CA ILE A 3 -23.55 -19.02 66.98
C ILE A 3 -23.81 -17.70 66.24
N ARG A 4 -24.27 -16.63 66.93
CA ARG A 4 -24.58 -15.34 66.29
C ARG A 4 -23.40 -14.38 66.09
N PHE A 5 -22.26 -14.57 66.75
CA PHE A 5 -21.11 -13.66 66.59
C PHE A 5 -20.18 -14.03 65.44
N HIS A 6 -20.13 -15.29 65.01
CA HIS A 6 -19.21 -15.71 63.95
C HIS A 6 -19.72 -15.29 62.55
N ASN A 7 -21.03 -15.36 62.31
CA ASN A 7 -21.60 -14.97 61.01
C ASN A 7 -21.58 -13.45 60.76
N PHE A 8 -21.56 -12.60 61.80
CA PHE A 8 -21.54 -11.15 61.62
C PHE A 8 -20.13 -10.61 61.28
N VAL A 9 -19.08 -11.31 61.70
CA VAL A 9 -17.69 -10.97 61.36
C VAL A 9 -17.34 -11.41 59.94
N ILE A 10 -17.88 -12.55 59.50
CA ILE A 10 -17.66 -13.04 58.12
C ILE A 10 -18.37 -12.16 57.09
N LEU A 11 -19.61 -11.74 57.35
CA LEU A 11 -20.36 -10.83 56.45
C LEU A 11 -19.71 -9.45 56.34
N THR A 12 -19.16 -8.91 57.44
CA THR A 12 -18.49 -7.60 57.39
C THR A 12 -17.09 -7.65 56.77
N HIS A 13 -16.37 -8.78 56.86
CA HIS A 13 -15.13 -8.99 56.11
C HIS A 13 -15.39 -9.16 54.61
N PHE A 14 -16.42 -9.92 54.21
CA PHE A 14 -16.76 -10.12 52.80
C PHE A 14 -17.22 -8.83 52.12
N ASP A 15 -18.02 -8.00 52.82
CA ASP A 15 -18.44 -6.68 52.33
C ASP A 15 -17.27 -5.68 52.27
N LEU A 16 -16.28 -5.79 53.17
CA LEU A 16 -15.06 -4.97 53.07
C LEU A 16 -14.17 -5.42 51.90
N GLU A 17 -13.99 -6.71 51.68
CA GLU A 17 -13.20 -7.23 50.55
C GLU A 17 -13.82 -6.84 49.21
N LEU A 18 -15.13 -6.99 49.03
CA LEU A 18 -15.84 -6.57 47.82
C LEU A 18 -15.76 -5.05 47.60
N LYS A 19 -15.76 -4.25 48.67
CA LYS A 19 -15.65 -2.79 48.59
C LYS A 19 -14.22 -2.35 48.28
N ILE A 20 -13.21 -3.05 48.81
CA ILE A 20 -11.79 -2.81 48.52
C ILE A 20 -11.47 -3.23 47.08
N GLU A 21 -11.98 -4.37 46.60
CA GLU A 21 -11.85 -4.79 45.19
C GLU A 21 -12.55 -3.81 44.24
N GLY A 22 -13.74 -3.31 44.61
CA GLY A 22 -14.47 -2.28 43.87
C GLY A 22 -13.71 -0.94 43.82
N GLU A 23 -13.19 -0.47 44.94
CA GLU A 23 -12.40 0.77 45.01
C GLU A 23 -11.05 0.65 44.29
N GLN A 24 -10.40 -0.52 44.33
CA GLN A 24 -9.18 -0.78 43.55
C GLN A 24 -9.46 -0.83 42.05
N LYS A 25 -10.57 -1.43 41.60
CA LYS A 25 -11.00 -1.37 40.20
C LYS A 25 -11.27 0.05 39.73
N ILE A 26 -11.97 0.85 40.54
CA ILE A 26 -12.28 2.25 40.22
C ILE A 26 -10.99 3.09 40.18
N LYS A 27 -10.06 2.92 41.13
CA LYS A 27 -8.75 3.59 41.08
C LYS A 27 -7.95 3.20 39.83
N LYS A 28 -7.90 1.91 39.48
CA LYS A 28 -7.22 1.44 38.27
C LYS A 28 -7.83 2.01 36.98
N MET A 29 -9.16 2.13 36.91
CA MET A 29 -9.85 2.77 35.78
C MET A 29 -9.54 4.27 35.71
N VAL A 30 -9.59 5.00 36.83
CA VAL A 30 -9.31 6.45 36.89
C VAL A 30 -7.84 6.76 36.56
N GLU A 31 -6.89 5.97 37.07
CA GLU A 31 -5.48 6.04 36.67
C GLU A 31 -5.27 5.60 35.21
N GLY A 32 -6.12 4.71 34.68
CA GLY A 32 -6.28 4.34 33.26
C GLY A 32 -6.45 5.56 32.38
N THR A 33 -7.56 6.26 32.61
CA THR A 33 -7.98 7.41 31.79
C THR A 33 -6.96 8.56 31.88
N MET A 34 -6.40 8.84 33.05
CA MET A 34 -5.42 9.94 33.22
C MET A 34 -4.11 9.73 32.45
N SER A 35 -3.63 8.48 32.32
CA SER A 35 -2.39 8.17 31.57
C SER A 35 -2.58 8.31 30.06
N LEU A 36 -3.70 7.82 29.52
CA LEU A 36 -4.02 7.91 28.09
C LEU A 36 -4.36 9.36 27.70
N ASP A 37 -5.01 10.13 28.56
CA ASP A 37 -5.24 11.57 28.36
C ASP A 37 -3.94 12.38 28.28
N ALA A 38 -2.88 11.97 28.99
CA ALA A 38 -1.57 12.61 28.91
C ALA A 38 -0.87 12.30 27.57
N VAL A 39 -1.07 11.10 27.02
CA VAL A 39 -0.62 10.71 25.68
C VAL A 39 -1.38 11.50 24.60
N ILE A 40 -2.71 11.66 24.75
CA ILE A 40 -3.54 12.50 23.85
C ILE A 40 -3.05 13.95 23.84
N LYS A 41 -2.65 14.49 24.98
CA LYS A 41 -2.12 15.87 25.12
C LYS A 41 -0.65 16.00 24.72
N GLU A 42 -0.03 14.94 24.22
CA GLU A 42 1.41 14.89 23.87
C GLU A 42 2.31 15.37 25.01
N ALA A 43 1.88 15.20 26.27
CA ALA A 43 2.61 15.65 27.45
C ALA A 43 3.82 14.74 27.78
N VAL A 44 3.89 13.57 27.14
CA VAL A 44 4.92 12.55 27.33
C VAL A 44 5.58 12.25 25.98
N ASP A 45 6.90 12.38 25.93
CA ASP A 45 7.70 12.04 24.76
C ASP A 45 7.95 10.52 24.70
N LEU A 46 7.02 9.80 24.08
CA LEU A 46 7.10 8.34 23.92
C LEU A 46 8.23 7.88 22.99
N GLU A 47 8.90 8.80 22.27
CA GLU A 47 9.95 8.50 21.32
C GLU A 47 11.30 8.24 22.02
N ASN A 48 11.57 8.98 23.10
CA ASN A 48 12.90 9.01 23.74
C ASN A 48 12.99 8.28 25.10
N ILE A 49 11.86 7.93 25.74
CA ILE A 49 11.85 7.20 27.03
C ILE A 49 12.28 5.72 26.87
N PRO A 50 12.56 4.92 27.90
CA PRO A 50 12.78 3.48 27.74
C PRO A 50 11.54 2.70 27.25
N ILE A 51 11.72 1.56 26.55
CA ILE A 51 10.59 0.74 26.03
C ILE A 51 9.65 0.28 27.16
N GLU A 52 10.18 -0.07 28.33
CA GLU A 52 9.36 -0.49 29.48
C GLU A 52 8.40 0.63 29.92
N GLU A 53 8.87 1.87 29.95
CA GLU A 53 8.02 3.03 30.25
C GLU A 53 7.01 3.32 29.13
N VAL A 54 7.30 2.95 27.88
CA VAL A 54 6.32 3.04 26.78
C VAL A 54 5.16 2.07 27.03
N PHE A 55 5.43 0.83 27.43
CA PHE A 55 4.40 -0.15 27.77
C PHE A 55 3.54 0.32 28.96
N ASP A 56 4.16 0.91 29.98
CA ASP A 56 3.46 1.43 31.16
C ASP A 56 2.57 2.63 30.82
N ASN A 57 3.08 3.59 30.04
CA ASN A 57 2.32 4.79 29.64
C ASN A 57 1.19 4.46 28.64
N LEU A 58 1.42 3.55 27.70
CA LEU A 58 0.40 3.10 26.73
C LEU A 58 -0.50 2.00 27.29
N LYS A 59 -0.24 1.51 28.51
CA LYS A 59 -0.94 0.40 29.17
C LYS A 59 -1.15 -0.78 28.24
N CYS A 60 -0.10 -1.19 27.53
CA CYS A 60 -0.13 -2.35 26.65
C CYS A 60 0.78 -3.45 27.19
N THR A 61 0.58 -4.68 26.73
CA THR A 61 1.41 -5.83 27.10
C THR A 61 2.10 -6.39 25.86
N LYS A 62 3.17 -7.19 26.06
CA LYS A 62 3.87 -7.88 24.97
C LYS A 62 2.97 -8.88 24.21
N GLU A 63 1.82 -9.28 24.77
CA GLU A 63 0.85 -10.18 24.12
C GLU A 63 -0.16 -9.43 23.24
N GLY A 64 -0.01 -8.10 23.12
CA GLY A 64 -0.90 -7.23 22.34
C GLY A 64 -2.04 -6.65 23.18
N LEU A 65 -3.00 -6.03 22.49
CA LEU A 65 -4.21 -5.46 23.08
C LEU A 65 -5.40 -6.42 22.92
N THR A 66 -6.38 -6.28 23.80
CA THR A 66 -7.66 -6.99 23.65
C THR A 66 -8.60 -6.24 22.71
N SER A 67 -9.52 -6.97 22.07
CA SER A 67 -10.50 -6.35 21.15
C SER A 67 -11.37 -5.26 21.81
N GLU A 68 -11.66 -5.37 23.11
CA GLU A 68 -12.43 -4.36 23.86
C GLU A 68 -11.63 -3.07 24.06
N GLU A 69 -10.35 -3.18 24.47
CA GLU A 69 -9.45 -2.03 24.66
C GLU A 69 -9.21 -1.27 23.35
N VAL A 70 -9.13 -1.99 22.22
CA VAL A 70 -8.99 -1.38 20.89
C VAL A 70 -10.20 -0.50 20.58
N GLN A 71 -11.43 -0.98 20.85
CA GLN A 71 -12.63 -0.21 20.57
C GLN A 71 -12.72 1.04 21.45
N GLU A 72 -12.39 0.93 22.75
CA GLU A 72 -12.32 2.09 23.64
C GLU A 72 -11.28 3.12 23.17
N ARG A 73 -10.12 2.68 22.68
CA ARG A 73 -9.08 3.57 22.14
C ARG A 73 -9.49 4.19 20.82
N LEU A 74 -10.22 3.48 19.95
CA LEU A 74 -10.76 4.07 18.72
C LEU A 74 -11.77 5.18 19.02
N ASP A 75 -12.58 5.02 20.07
CA ASP A 75 -13.53 6.05 20.48
C ASP A 75 -12.84 7.27 21.10
N MET A 76 -11.69 7.08 21.77
CA MET A 76 -10.89 8.16 22.37
C MET A 76 -9.95 8.89 21.39
N PHE A 77 -9.14 8.14 20.65
CA PHE A 77 -8.09 8.69 19.76
C PHE A 77 -8.58 8.89 18.32
N GLY A 78 -9.66 8.23 17.93
CA GLY A 78 -10.13 8.20 16.55
C GLY A 78 -9.37 7.20 15.67
N TYR A 79 -9.77 7.15 14.40
CA TYR A 79 -9.17 6.26 13.41
C TYR A 79 -7.78 6.76 12.96
N ASN A 80 -6.89 5.84 12.62
CA ASN A 80 -5.58 6.13 12.01
C ASN A 80 -5.74 6.57 10.53
N LYS A 81 -6.35 7.73 10.34
CA LYS A 81 -6.54 8.41 9.06
C LYS A 81 -6.25 9.89 9.25
N LEU A 82 -5.75 10.54 8.21
CA LEU A 82 -5.73 12.00 8.17
C LEU A 82 -7.17 12.50 8.11
N GLU A 83 -7.46 13.59 8.81
CA GLU A 83 -8.80 14.17 8.80
C GLU A 83 -9.20 14.55 7.37
N GLU A 84 -10.20 13.88 6.83
CA GLU A 84 -10.81 14.29 5.57
C GLU A 84 -11.59 15.58 5.81
N LYS A 85 -11.25 16.65 5.08
CA LYS A 85 -12.06 17.87 5.06
C LYS A 85 -13.48 17.51 4.64
N LYS A 86 -14.41 17.59 5.59
CA LYS A 86 -15.84 17.43 5.32
C LYS A 86 -16.32 18.63 4.52
N GLU A 87 -16.26 18.53 3.20
CA GLU A 87 -16.95 19.49 2.36
C GLU A 87 -18.46 19.34 2.55
N SER A 88 -19.13 20.45 2.83
CA SER A 88 -20.58 20.47 2.86
C SER A 88 -21.11 20.18 1.45
N LYS A 89 -22.06 19.23 1.37
CA LYS A 89 -22.75 18.88 0.11
C LYS A 89 -23.35 20.10 -0.60
N ILE A 90 -23.77 21.11 0.15
CA ILE A 90 -24.34 22.36 -0.39
C ILE A 90 -23.25 23.24 -1.00
N LEU A 91 -22.09 23.35 -0.34
CA LEU A 91 -20.94 24.08 -0.88
C LEU A 91 -20.41 23.41 -2.14
N LYS A 92 -20.35 22.06 -2.16
CA LYS A 92 -20.00 21.31 -3.36
C LYS A 92 -21.01 21.54 -4.50
N PHE A 93 -22.31 21.56 -4.20
CA PHE A 93 -23.35 21.91 -5.17
C PHE A 93 -23.18 23.32 -5.75
N LEU A 94 -22.93 24.32 -4.89
CA LEU A 94 -22.67 25.70 -5.30
C LEU A 94 -21.36 25.82 -6.11
N GLY A 95 -20.36 24.99 -5.82
CA GLY A 95 -19.12 24.92 -6.59
C GLY A 95 -19.35 24.58 -8.07
N PHE A 96 -20.36 23.76 -8.40
CA PHE A 96 -20.71 23.49 -9.81
C PHE A 96 -21.27 24.71 -10.54
N MET A 97 -21.87 25.66 -9.82
CA MET A 97 -22.30 26.93 -10.40
C MET A 97 -21.12 27.91 -10.59
N TRP A 98 -19.97 27.64 -9.97
CA TRP A 98 -18.83 28.56 -9.93
C TRP A 98 -17.66 28.07 -10.79
N ASN A 99 -17.95 27.64 -12.02
CA ASN A 99 -16.94 27.28 -13.01
C ASN A 99 -16.85 28.37 -14.11
N PRO A 100 -15.72 28.48 -14.85
CA PRO A 100 -15.54 29.53 -15.86
C PRO A 100 -16.63 29.54 -16.95
N LEU A 101 -17.21 28.39 -17.29
CA LEU A 101 -18.30 28.29 -18.27
C LEU A 101 -19.62 28.81 -17.70
N SER A 102 -19.90 28.53 -16.43
CA SER A 102 -21.06 29.04 -15.69
C SER A 102 -21.00 30.55 -15.53
N TRP A 103 -19.82 31.16 -15.36
CA TRP A 103 -19.68 32.63 -15.34
C TRP A 103 -20.13 33.29 -16.65
N VAL A 104 -19.84 32.66 -17.80
CA VAL A 104 -20.29 33.19 -19.09
C VAL A 104 -21.81 33.06 -19.23
N MET A 105 -22.40 31.97 -18.73
CA MET A 105 -23.86 31.82 -18.68
C MET A 105 -24.54 32.79 -17.71
N GLU A 106 -23.91 33.08 -16.57
CA GLU A 106 -24.39 34.10 -15.63
C GLU A 106 -24.31 35.49 -16.26
N ALA A 107 -23.23 35.79 -17.01
CA ALA A 107 -23.14 37.01 -17.80
C ALA A 107 -24.23 37.08 -18.88
N ALA A 108 -24.57 35.97 -19.53
CA ALA A 108 -25.68 35.90 -20.49
C ALA A 108 -27.05 36.14 -19.81
N ALA A 109 -27.27 35.58 -18.62
CA ALA A 109 -28.47 35.81 -17.83
C ALA A 109 -28.59 37.30 -17.42
N LEU A 110 -27.49 37.90 -16.96
CA LEU A 110 -27.45 39.32 -16.64
C LEU A 110 -27.67 40.19 -17.88
N MET A 111 -27.14 39.79 -19.04
CA MET A 111 -27.36 40.47 -20.33
C MET A 111 -28.84 40.46 -20.73
N ALA A 112 -29.54 39.34 -20.54
CA ALA A 112 -30.98 39.20 -20.81
C ALA A 112 -31.84 40.17 -19.98
N ILE A 113 -31.45 40.47 -18.73
CA ILE A 113 -32.15 41.47 -17.91
C ILE A 113 -31.66 42.88 -18.26
N ALA A 114 -30.35 43.13 -18.21
CA ALA A 114 -29.79 44.47 -18.24
C ALA A 114 -29.96 45.15 -19.60
N MET A 115 -29.71 44.42 -20.69
CA MET A 115 -29.63 44.98 -22.04
C MET A 115 -30.95 44.85 -22.84
N ALA A 116 -31.92 44.06 -22.35
CA ALA A 116 -33.25 43.96 -22.96
C ALA A 116 -34.20 45.14 -22.61
N HIS A 117 -33.71 46.16 -21.87
CA HIS A 117 -34.45 47.40 -21.61
C HIS A 117 -34.44 48.31 -22.85
N GLY A 118 -35.15 47.92 -23.92
CA GLY A 118 -35.22 48.67 -25.16
C GLY A 118 -36.50 48.41 -25.96
N GLY A 119 -37.06 49.48 -26.56
CA GLY A 119 -38.20 49.39 -27.48
C GLY A 119 -39.59 49.27 -26.82
N GLY A 120 -39.75 49.69 -25.56
CA GLY A 120 -41.07 49.75 -24.90
C GLY A 120 -41.64 48.41 -24.39
N LYS A 121 -40.91 47.29 -24.50
CA LYS A 121 -41.24 46.05 -23.78
C LYS A 121 -40.35 45.89 -22.54
N ARG A 122 -40.87 45.17 -21.54
CA ARG A 122 -40.11 44.76 -20.34
C ARG A 122 -38.95 43.83 -20.75
N GLY A 123 -37.92 43.76 -19.90
CA GLY A 123 -36.79 42.84 -20.11
C GLY A 123 -37.26 41.40 -20.24
N ASP A 124 -36.47 40.57 -20.89
CA ASP A 124 -36.83 39.19 -21.22
C ASP A 124 -36.60 38.29 -19.99
N TYR A 125 -37.43 38.52 -18.96
CA TYR A 125 -37.44 37.75 -17.72
C TYR A 125 -37.64 36.25 -17.96
N GLN A 126 -38.30 35.89 -19.07
CA GLN A 126 -38.49 34.49 -19.46
C GLN A 126 -37.14 33.83 -19.81
N ASP A 127 -36.27 34.52 -20.55
CA ASP A 127 -34.95 34.01 -20.91
C ASP A 127 -34.01 33.96 -19.70
N PHE A 128 -34.04 34.98 -18.85
CA PHE A 128 -33.32 34.95 -17.57
C PHE A 128 -33.73 33.76 -16.71
N VAL A 129 -35.02 33.59 -16.47
CA VAL A 129 -35.54 32.46 -15.68
C VAL A 129 -35.20 31.14 -16.36
N GLY A 130 -35.28 31.07 -17.69
CA GLY A 130 -34.88 29.90 -18.48
C GLY A 130 -33.41 29.52 -18.29
N ILE A 131 -32.49 30.49 -18.37
CA ILE A 131 -31.05 30.29 -18.16
C ILE A 131 -30.76 29.84 -16.73
N ILE A 132 -31.39 30.47 -15.73
CA ILE A 132 -31.21 30.08 -14.33
C ILE A 132 -31.74 28.66 -14.07
N ILE A 133 -32.90 28.30 -14.63
CA ILE A 133 -33.43 26.93 -14.55
C ILE A 133 -32.47 25.95 -15.22
N LEU A 134 -31.93 26.28 -16.39
CA LEU A 134 -30.95 25.45 -17.09
C LEU A 134 -29.69 25.23 -16.25
N LEU A 135 -29.16 26.27 -15.62
CA LEU A 135 -28.02 26.18 -14.71
C LEU A 135 -28.34 25.29 -13.50
N ILE A 136 -29.49 25.49 -12.87
CA ILE A 136 -29.93 24.67 -11.73
C ILE A 136 -30.06 23.19 -12.13
N ILE A 137 -30.71 22.89 -13.26
CA ILE A 137 -30.85 21.52 -13.76
C ILE A 137 -29.48 20.90 -14.01
N ASN A 138 -28.57 21.62 -14.67
CA ASN A 138 -27.24 21.12 -14.96
C ASN A 138 -26.43 20.88 -13.68
N SER A 139 -26.41 21.84 -12.74
CA SER A 139 -25.76 21.65 -11.44
C SER A 139 -26.36 20.50 -10.65
N THR A 140 -27.68 20.27 -10.74
CA THR A 140 -28.34 19.13 -10.08
C THR A 140 -27.91 17.81 -10.67
N ILE A 141 -27.91 17.67 -12.00
CA ILE A 141 -27.43 16.46 -12.68
C ILE A 141 -25.96 16.22 -12.33
N SER A 142 -25.13 17.26 -12.46
CA SER A 142 -23.70 17.19 -12.16
C SER A 142 -23.42 16.78 -10.72
N PHE A 143 -24.14 17.35 -9.76
CA PHE A 143 -24.00 17.00 -8.36
C PHE A 143 -24.41 15.55 -8.07
N ILE A 144 -25.56 15.10 -8.60
CA ILE A 144 -26.05 13.74 -8.39
C ILE A 144 -25.08 12.72 -9.00
N GLU A 145 -24.68 12.93 -10.26
CA GLU A 145 -23.79 12.02 -10.95
C GLU A 145 -22.40 12.00 -10.33
N GLU A 146 -21.84 13.14 -9.96
CA GLU A 146 -20.52 13.19 -9.32
C GLU A 146 -20.53 12.61 -7.90
N ASN A 147 -21.61 12.80 -7.13
CA ASN A 147 -21.74 12.18 -5.83
C ASN A 147 -21.88 10.65 -5.93
N ASN A 148 -22.63 10.15 -6.92
CA ASN A 148 -22.74 8.72 -7.19
C ASN A 148 -21.39 8.12 -7.65
N ALA A 149 -20.69 8.80 -8.55
CA ALA A 149 -19.34 8.46 -8.99
C ALA A 149 -18.35 8.44 -7.81
N GLY A 150 -18.38 9.46 -6.95
CA GLY A 150 -17.55 9.58 -5.76
C GLY A 150 -17.78 8.45 -4.76
N ASN A 151 -19.03 8.07 -4.51
CA ASN A 151 -19.36 6.94 -3.64
C ASN A 151 -18.83 5.61 -4.19
N ALA A 152 -18.97 5.38 -5.50
CA ALA A 152 -18.43 4.19 -6.15
C ALA A 152 -16.89 4.16 -6.09
N ALA A 153 -16.24 5.30 -6.28
CA ALA A 153 -14.79 5.44 -6.14
C ALA A 153 -14.32 5.24 -4.69
N ALA A 154 -15.05 5.74 -3.69
CA ALA A 154 -14.73 5.55 -2.27
C ALA A 154 -14.81 4.08 -1.86
N ALA A 155 -15.85 3.36 -2.31
CA ALA A 155 -15.95 1.91 -2.09
C ALA A 155 -14.80 1.14 -2.74
N LEU A 156 -14.30 1.63 -3.88
CA LEU A 156 -13.15 1.06 -4.56
C LEU A 156 -11.83 1.34 -3.81
N MET A 157 -11.64 2.57 -3.32
CA MET A 157 -10.48 2.99 -2.54
C MET A 157 -10.39 2.25 -1.21
N ALA A 158 -11.53 1.96 -0.57
CA ALA A 158 -11.56 1.15 0.64
C ALA A 158 -10.93 -0.24 0.45
N ARG A 159 -11.02 -0.83 -0.75
CA ARG A 159 -10.36 -2.11 -1.07
C ARG A 159 -8.84 -2.01 -1.23
N LEU A 160 -8.33 -0.80 -1.45
CA LEU A 160 -6.89 -0.50 -1.58
C LEU A 160 -6.31 0.06 -0.27
N ALA A 161 -7.10 0.12 0.80
CA ALA A 161 -6.63 0.63 2.07
C ALA A 161 -5.39 -0.17 2.51
N PRO A 162 -4.34 0.50 3.01
CA PRO A 162 -3.17 -0.19 3.54
C PRO A 162 -3.60 -1.14 4.65
N LYS A 163 -3.03 -2.33 4.68
CA LYS A 163 -3.24 -3.32 5.74
C LYS A 163 -2.00 -3.42 6.61
N ALA A 164 -2.19 -3.76 7.87
CA ALA A 164 -1.13 -3.98 8.84
C ALA A 164 -1.35 -5.33 9.56
N LYS A 165 -0.26 -6.05 9.82
CA LYS A 165 -0.29 -7.24 10.66
C LYS A 165 -0.18 -6.83 12.12
N VAL A 166 -1.23 -7.09 12.89
CA VAL A 166 -1.38 -6.70 14.29
C VAL A 166 -1.48 -7.94 15.18
N LEU A 167 -0.97 -7.82 16.41
CA LEU A 167 -1.15 -8.81 17.46
C LEU A 167 -2.27 -8.35 18.40
N ARG A 168 -3.42 -9.03 18.34
CA ARG A 168 -4.60 -8.75 19.18
C ARG A 168 -5.13 -10.05 19.78
N ASP A 169 -5.54 -10.01 21.04
CA ASP A 169 -5.98 -11.20 21.80
C ASP A 169 -4.98 -12.38 21.72
N GLY A 170 -3.67 -12.07 21.69
CA GLY A 170 -2.59 -13.06 21.56
C GLY A 170 -2.49 -13.73 20.19
N LYS A 171 -3.20 -13.24 19.16
CA LYS A 171 -3.19 -13.80 17.80
C LYS A 171 -2.81 -12.75 16.75
N TRP A 172 -1.97 -13.16 15.82
CA TRP A 172 -1.64 -12.36 14.65
C TRP A 172 -2.79 -12.35 13.65
N SER A 173 -3.26 -11.15 13.31
CA SER A 173 -4.31 -10.91 12.32
C SER A 173 -3.89 -9.78 11.38
N GLU A 174 -4.48 -9.74 10.18
CA GLU A 174 -4.22 -8.69 9.21
C GLU A 174 -5.45 -7.78 9.15
N GLU A 175 -5.28 -6.55 9.61
CA GLU A 175 -6.35 -5.56 9.79
C GLU A 175 -6.08 -4.32 8.92
N ASP A 176 -7.12 -3.54 8.65
CA ASP A 176 -6.95 -2.28 7.94
C ASP A 176 -6.12 -1.30 8.78
N ALA A 177 -5.10 -0.68 8.19
CA ALA A 177 -4.22 0.25 8.90
C ALA A 177 -4.99 1.42 9.54
N SER A 178 -6.19 1.73 9.06
CA SER A 178 -7.03 2.78 9.64
C SER A 178 -7.63 2.47 11.00
N VAL A 179 -7.70 1.19 11.39
CA VAL A 179 -8.21 0.78 12.72
C VAL A 179 -7.08 0.58 13.74
N LEU A 180 -5.85 0.95 13.38
CA LEU A 180 -4.72 0.93 14.31
C LEU A 180 -4.92 1.99 15.40
N VAL A 181 -4.56 1.63 16.62
CA VAL A 181 -4.60 2.52 17.78
C VAL A 181 -3.23 2.60 18.46
N PRO A 182 -2.92 3.69 19.18
CA PRO A 182 -1.74 3.75 20.03
C PRO A 182 -1.71 2.57 21.03
N GLY A 183 -0.58 1.88 21.11
CA GLY A 183 -0.36 0.68 21.91
C GLY A 183 -0.56 -0.65 21.17
N ASP A 184 -1.06 -0.66 19.92
CA ASP A 184 -1.08 -1.87 19.10
C ASP A 184 0.35 -2.38 18.85
N ILE A 185 0.54 -3.70 18.88
CA ILE A 185 1.78 -4.34 18.43
C ILE A 185 1.61 -4.72 16.97
N VAL A 186 2.51 -4.21 16.13
CA VAL A 186 2.55 -4.45 14.69
C VAL A 186 3.82 -5.22 14.30
N SER A 187 3.70 -6.09 13.31
CA SER A 187 4.85 -6.76 12.68
C SER A 187 5.22 -5.99 11.41
N ILE A 188 6.45 -5.48 11.35
CA ILE A 188 6.99 -4.75 10.20
C ILE A 188 7.91 -5.68 9.42
N LYS A 189 7.60 -5.90 8.14
CA LYS A 189 8.38 -6.73 7.23
C LYS A 189 8.99 -5.92 6.10
N LEU A 190 9.93 -6.55 5.39
CA LEU A 190 10.53 -6.00 4.19
C LEU A 190 9.44 -5.66 3.15
N GLY A 191 9.47 -4.42 2.68
CA GLY A 191 8.52 -3.89 1.70
C GLY A 191 7.27 -3.25 2.31
N ASP A 192 7.01 -3.46 3.59
CA ASP A 192 5.86 -2.84 4.25
C ASP A 192 6.06 -1.32 4.37
N ILE A 193 4.95 -0.61 4.17
CA ILE A 193 4.84 0.80 4.49
C ILE A 193 4.48 0.88 5.97
N ILE A 194 5.25 1.64 6.74
CA ILE A 194 5.00 1.85 8.16
C ILE A 194 3.64 2.57 8.31
N PRO A 195 2.64 1.96 8.96
CA PRO A 195 1.26 2.46 8.93
C PRO A 195 0.99 3.59 9.94
N ALA A 196 1.81 3.70 10.98
CA ALA A 196 1.68 4.64 12.08
C ALA A 196 3.07 4.85 12.71
N ASP A 197 3.25 5.92 13.48
CA ASP A 197 4.51 6.11 14.20
C ASP A 197 4.61 5.03 15.26
N ALA A 198 5.74 4.33 15.30
CA ALA A 198 5.92 3.14 16.12
C ALA A 198 7.32 3.09 16.71
N ARG A 199 7.47 2.27 17.74
CA ARG A 199 8.73 2.02 18.43
C ARG A 199 9.13 0.57 18.34
N LEU A 200 10.36 0.34 17.90
CA LEU A 200 10.87 -0.98 17.63
C LEU A 200 11.06 -1.78 18.91
N LEU A 201 10.56 -3.01 18.93
CA LEU A 201 10.75 -3.96 20.02
C LEU A 201 12.07 -4.73 19.83
N GLU A 202 12.21 -5.87 20.50
CA GLU A 202 13.40 -6.70 20.43
C GLU A 202 13.53 -7.36 19.05
N GLY A 203 14.75 -7.39 18.48
CA GLY A 203 15.00 -7.99 17.18
C GLY A 203 16.31 -7.54 16.54
N ASP A 204 16.52 -7.95 15.29
CA ASP A 204 17.65 -7.49 14.48
C ASP A 204 17.35 -6.08 13.92
N PRO A 205 18.37 -5.22 13.71
CA PRO A 205 18.16 -3.88 13.16
C PRO A 205 17.52 -3.91 11.77
N LEU A 206 16.64 -2.95 11.50
CA LEU A 206 16.02 -2.77 10.18
C LEU A 206 16.59 -1.57 9.45
N LYS A 207 16.47 -1.54 8.12
CA LYS A 207 16.74 -0.34 7.32
C LYS A 207 15.44 0.23 6.77
N ILE A 208 15.26 1.51 7.00
CA ILE A 208 14.04 2.23 6.65
C ILE A 208 14.38 3.34 5.68
N ASP A 209 13.61 3.41 4.60
CA ASP A 209 13.63 4.52 3.67
C ASP A 209 12.64 5.59 4.13
N GLN A 210 13.20 6.74 4.52
CA GLN A 210 12.47 7.91 4.97
C GLN A 210 12.49 9.03 3.92
N SER A 211 12.84 8.72 2.66
CA SER A 211 12.94 9.72 1.58
C SER A 211 11.66 10.51 1.37
N ALA A 212 10.50 9.90 1.60
CA ALA A 212 9.20 10.58 1.53
C ALA A 212 9.00 11.66 2.60
N LEU A 213 9.71 11.57 3.73
CA LEU A 213 9.58 12.44 4.90
C LEU A 213 10.71 13.47 4.98
N THR A 214 11.95 13.02 4.80
CA THR A 214 13.15 13.84 4.99
C THR A 214 13.75 14.34 3.67
N GLY A 215 13.37 13.74 2.54
CA GLY A 215 13.99 13.99 1.24
C GLY A 215 15.35 13.29 1.05
N GLU A 216 15.88 12.61 2.06
CA GLU A 216 17.15 11.88 1.96
C GLU A 216 16.95 10.50 1.34
N SER A 217 17.69 10.20 0.27
CA SER A 217 17.49 8.96 -0.50
C SER A 217 18.18 7.71 0.09
N LEU A 218 19.05 7.87 1.08
CA LEU A 218 19.76 6.74 1.68
C LEU A 218 18.95 6.14 2.83
N PRO A 219 18.69 4.82 2.82
CA PRO A 219 18.01 4.16 3.93
C PRO A 219 18.81 4.26 5.22
N VAL A 220 18.13 4.56 6.32
CA VAL A 220 18.72 4.69 7.65
C VAL A 220 18.53 3.37 8.41
N THR A 221 19.58 2.91 9.09
CA THR A 221 19.50 1.74 9.98
C THR A 221 18.88 2.16 11.31
N LYS A 222 17.86 1.41 11.75
CA LYS A 222 17.16 1.62 13.01
C LYS A 222 17.31 0.40 13.92
N HIS A 223 17.59 0.66 15.19
CA HIS A 223 17.84 -0.37 16.21
C HIS A 223 16.62 -0.57 17.12
N PRO A 224 16.51 -1.74 17.81
CA PRO A 224 15.54 -1.93 18.88
C PRO A 224 15.49 -0.74 19.85
N GLY A 225 14.29 -0.26 20.15
CA GLY A 225 14.05 0.90 21.01
C GLY A 225 14.06 2.25 20.30
N GLU A 226 14.43 2.34 19.03
CA GLU A 226 14.32 3.57 18.26
C GLU A 226 12.91 3.75 17.65
N GLY A 227 12.52 5.00 17.42
CA GLY A 227 11.28 5.36 16.73
C GLY A 227 11.37 5.23 15.21
N VAL A 228 10.24 4.85 14.61
CA VAL A 228 10.00 4.76 13.16
C VAL A 228 8.72 5.51 12.80
N TYR A 229 8.72 6.18 11.63
CA TYR A 229 7.65 7.10 11.27
C TYR A 229 6.72 6.55 10.19
N SER A 230 5.44 6.91 10.29
CA SER A 230 4.40 6.63 9.31
C SER A 230 4.78 7.12 7.92
N GLY A 231 4.48 6.32 6.89
CA GLY A 231 4.81 6.62 5.49
C GLY A 231 6.24 6.25 5.07
N SER A 232 7.10 5.88 6.02
CA SER A 232 8.40 5.28 5.70
C SER A 232 8.23 3.87 5.13
N THR A 233 9.22 3.38 4.37
CA THR A 233 9.17 2.02 3.81
C THR A 233 10.30 1.16 4.35
N CYS A 234 9.99 -0.03 4.84
CA CYS A 234 11.02 -0.98 5.28
C CYS A 234 11.76 -1.57 4.07
N LYS A 235 13.07 -1.36 3.98
CA LYS A 235 13.92 -1.88 2.89
C LYS A 235 14.62 -3.18 3.27
N GLN A 236 14.93 -3.37 4.55
CA GLN A 236 15.66 -4.54 5.06
C GLN A 236 15.25 -4.86 6.49
N GLY A 237 15.21 -6.15 6.84
CA GLY A 237 14.91 -6.63 8.19
C GLY A 237 13.44 -6.94 8.41
N GLU A 238 13.17 -7.53 9.56
CA GLU A 238 11.83 -7.84 10.08
C GLU A 238 11.89 -7.68 11.59
N ILE A 239 10.96 -6.91 12.14
CA ILE A 239 10.94 -6.60 13.57
C ILE A 239 9.52 -6.24 14.01
N GLU A 240 9.20 -6.52 15.26
CA GLU A 240 7.95 -6.11 15.88
C GLU A 240 8.08 -4.68 16.43
N ALA A 241 6.99 -3.94 16.45
CA ALA A 241 6.97 -2.57 16.94
C ALA A 241 5.67 -2.26 17.67
N VAL A 242 5.71 -1.38 18.66
CA VAL A 242 4.54 -0.84 19.35
C VAL A 242 4.16 0.51 18.76
N VAL A 243 2.90 0.71 18.39
CA VAL A 243 2.40 1.97 17.84
C VAL A 243 2.38 3.03 18.93
N ILE A 244 3.00 4.19 18.70
CA ILE A 244 3.06 5.30 19.66
C ILE A 244 2.08 6.42 19.29
N ALA A 245 1.87 6.69 18.00
CA ALA A 245 0.97 7.73 17.53
C ALA A 245 0.31 7.36 16.20
N THR A 246 -0.93 7.80 16.00
CA THR A 246 -1.75 7.47 14.82
C THR A 246 -2.33 8.74 14.17
N GLY A 247 -2.67 8.64 12.89
CA GLY A 247 -3.37 9.67 12.12
C GLY A 247 -2.64 11.00 12.10
N VAL A 248 -3.38 12.06 12.44
CA VAL A 248 -2.88 13.45 12.53
C VAL A 248 -1.75 13.65 13.53
N HIS A 249 -1.66 12.80 14.57
CA HIS A 249 -0.62 12.91 15.60
C HIS A 249 0.73 12.35 15.18
N THR A 250 0.79 11.63 14.06
CA THR A 250 2.07 11.17 13.49
C THR A 250 2.90 12.34 12.98
N PHE A 251 4.22 12.16 12.91
CA PHE A 251 5.13 13.14 12.31
C PHE A 251 4.71 13.48 10.86
N PHE A 252 4.34 12.46 10.07
CA PHE A 252 3.81 12.65 8.72
C PHE A 252 2.50 13.44 8.73
N GLY A 253 1.56 13.11 9.63
CA GLY A 253 0.28 13.79 9.72
C GLY A 253 0.40 15.27 10.07
N LYS A 254 1.29 15.61 10.99
CA LYS A 254 1.63 16.99 11.35
C LYS A 254 2.22 17.75 10.16
N ALA A 255 3.16 17.14 9.44
CA ALA A 255 3.74 17.74 8.24
C ALA A 255 2.71 17.90 7.11
N ALA A 256 1.89 16.88 6.86
CA ALA A 256 0.86 16.90 5.83
C ALA A 256 -0.18 18.00 6.07
N HIS A 257 -0.61 18.20 7.32
CA HIS A 257 -1.51 19.28 7.71
C HIS A 257 -0.92 20.68 7.45
N LEU A 258 0.41 20.83 7.48
CA LEU A 258 1.10 22.10 7.19
C LEU A 258 1.31 22.35 5.68
N VAL A 259 1.32 21.29 4.86
CA VAL A 259 1.67 21.33 3.42
C VAL A 259 0.44 21.34 2.50
N GLU A 260 -0.78 21.34 3.05
CA GLU A 260 -2.04 21.43 2.28
C GLU A 260 -2.15 22.74 1.45
N ASN A 261 -1.47 22.81 0.30
CA ASN A 261 -1.67 23.81 -0.77
C ASN A 261 -1.00 23.43 -2.12
N THR A 262 -0.56 22.19 -2.34
CA THR A 262 0.06 21.76 -3.61
C THR A 262 -0.88 20.91 -4.46
N THR A 263 -1.90 21.55 -5.05
CA THR A 263 -2.71 20.92 -6.11
C THR A 263 -2.00 21.08 -7.45
N HIS A 264 -1.25 20.05 -7.86
CA HIS A 264 -0.82 19.95 -9.26
C HIS A 264 -2.06 19.76 -10.15
N VAL A 265 -2.27 20.69 -11.09
CA VAL A 265 -3.34 20.62 -12.08
C VAL A 265 -3.07 19.44 -13.01
N GLY A 266 -3.89 18.39 -12.95
CA GLY A 266 -3.73 17.19 -13.78
C GLY A 266 -3.92 17.48 -15.28
N HIS A 267 -3.32 16.66 -16.14
CA HIS A 267 -3.41 16.77 -17.61
C HIS A 267 -4.87 16.88 -18.10
N PHE A 268 -5.77 16.07 -17.55
CA PHE A 268 -7.19 16.12 -17.84
C PHE A 268 -7.82 17.51 -17.64
N GLN A 269 -7.47 18.19 -16.54
CA GLN A 269 -7.97 19.53 -16.24
C GLN A 269 -7.41 20.56 -17.25
N GLN A 270 -6.18 20.37 -17.71
CA GLN A 270 -5.57 21.21 -18.75
C GLN A 270 -6.31 21.05 -20.08
N VAL A 271 -6.58 19.81 -20.51
CA VAL A 271 -7.33 19.53 -21.74
C VAL A 271 -8.74 20.15 -21.68
N LEU A 272 -9.44 19.97 -20.55
CA LEU A 272 -10.77 20.56 -20.35
C LEU A 272 -10.73 22.09 -20.42
N THR A 273 -9.71 22.71 -19.83
CA THR A 273 -9.51 24.17 -19.88
C THR A 273 -9.19 24.63 -21.30
N SER A 274 -8.39 23.88 -22.07
CA SER A 274 -8.09 24.20 -23.47
C SER A 274 -9.33 24.15 -24.36
N ILE A 275 -10.19 23.14 -24.20
CA ILE A 275 -11.44 23.03 -24.95
C ILE A 275 -12.40 24.16 -24.55
N GLY A 276 -12.53 24.44 -23.25
CA GLY A 276 -13.33 25.55 -22.74
C GLY A 276 -12.87 26.89 -23.30
N ASN A 277 -11.55 27.15 -23.30
CA ASN A 277 -10.96 28.36 -23.88
C ASN A 277 -11.24 28.47 -25.38
N PHE A 278 -11.14 27.36 -26.13
CA PHE A 278 -11.46 27.36 -27.57
C PHE A 278 -12.93 27.73 -27.82
N CYS A 279 -13.87 27.18 -27.05
CA CYS A 279 -15.29 27.52 -27.14
C CYS A 279 -15.53 29.00 -26.81
N ILE A 280 -14.96 29.51 -25.70
CA ILE A 280 -15.10 30.92 -25.30
C ILE A 280 -14.54 31.85 -26.37
N CYS A 281 -13.34 31.58 -26.89
CA CYS A 281 -12.76 32.38 -27.98
C CYS A 281 -13.64 32.37 -29.23
N SER A 282 -14.19 31.21 -29.60
CA SER A 282 -15.09 31.08 -30.76
C SER A 282 -16.37 31.89 -30.59
N ILE A 283 -16.96 31.88 -29.39
CA ILE A 283 -18.13 32.70 -29.05
C ILE A 283 -17.79 34.19 -29.15
N VAL A 284 -16.69 34.62 -28.54
CA VAL A 284 -16.28 36.04 -28.56
C VAL A 284 -16.05 36.53 -29.99
N ILE A 285 -15.35 35.73 -30.82
CA ILE A 285 -15.14 36.05 -32.23
C ILE A 285 -16.49 36.12 -32.97
N GLY A 286 -17.38 35.14 -32.75
CA GLY A 286 -18.71 35.12 -33.33
C GLY A 286 -19.55 36.35 -32.95
N MET A 287 -19.53 36.74 -31.67
CA MET A 287 -20.21 37.94 -31.17
C MET A 287 -19.69 39.21 -31.83
N ILE A 288 -18.36 39.36 -31.97
CA ILE A 288 -17.75 40.52 -32.63
C ILE A 288 -18.19 40.59 -34.10
N ILE A 289 -18.16 39.46 -34.81
CA ILE A 289 -18.60 39.39 -36.21
C ILE A 289 -20.07 39.74 -36.33
N GLU A 290 -20.94 39.18 -35.50
CA GLU A 290 -22.37 39.48 -35.50
C GLU A 290 -22.65 40.96 -35.22
N ILE A 291 -21.98 41.56 -34.23
CA ILE A 291 -22.12 43.00 -33.94
C ILE A 291 -21.77 43.83 -35.17
N ILE A 292 -20.65 43.53 -35.84
CA ILE A 292 -20.22 44.26 -37.05
C ILE A 292 -21.26 44.11 -38.17
N VAL A 293 -21.79 42.90 -38.40
CA VAL A 293 -22.75 42.63 -39.50
C VAL A 293 -24.12 43.26 -39.22
N ILE A 294 -24.64 43.11 -38.00
CA ILE A 294 -25.98 43.55 -37.59
C ILE A 294 -26.04 45.08 -37.55
N TYR A 295 -25.07 45.72 -36.89
CA TYR A 295 -25.06 47.17 -36.71
C TYR A 295 -24.39 47.91 -37.87
N GLY A 296 -23.38 47.32 -38.51
CA GLY A 296 -22.64 47.96 -39.60
C GLY A 296 -23.27 47.81 -40.98
N VAL A 297 -23.93 46.68 -41.28
CA VAL A 297 -24.45 46.38 -42.63
C VAL A 297 -25.97 46.47 -42.70
N HIS A 298 -26.70 45.93 -41.73
CA HIS A 298 -28.16 45.80 -41.80
C HIS A 298 -28.94 46.91 -41.10
N GLY A 299 -28.29 47.68 -40.20
CA GLY A 299 -28.95 48.75 -39.45
C GLY A 299 -30.09 48.26 -38.54
N TYR A 300 -29.97 47.04 -38.01
CA TYR A 300 -30.99 46.46 -37.12
C TYR A 300 -31.15 47.26 -35.82
N GLY A 301 -32.34 47.20 -35.23
CA GLY A 301 -32.61 47.77 -33.92
C GLY A 301 -31.81 47.07 -32.83
N TYR A 302 -31.32 47.84 -31.85
CA TYR A 302 -30.51 47.40 -30.72
C TYR A 302 -31.00 46.09 -30.07
N ARG A 303 -32.32 45.94 -29.89
CA ARG A 303 -32.91 44.74 -29.27
C ARG A 303 -32.65 43.45 -30.07
N ASN A 304 -32.89 43.46 -31.38
CA ASN A 304 -32.69 42.26 -32.20
C ASN A 304 -31.22 41.83 -32.25
N GLY A 305 -30.29 42.79 -32.07
CA GLY A 305 -28.88 42.48 -31.92
C GLY A 305 -28.56 41.73 -30.63
N ILE A 306 -29.19 42.10 -29.52
CA ILE A 306 -29.00 41.42 -28.22
C ILE A 306 -29.56 39.99 -28.26
N ASP A 307 -30.72 39.78 -28.89
CA ASP A 307 -31.33 38.44 -28.99
C ASP A 307 -30.41 37.44 -29.73
N ASN A 308 -29.77 37.86 -30.82
CA ASN A 308 -28.82 37.01 -31.56
C ASN A 308 -27.57 36.68 -30.74
N LEU A 309 -27.02 37.68 -30.03
CA LEU A 309 -25.87 37.48 -29.13
C LEU A 309 -26.20 36.51 -27.99
N LEU A 310 -27.44 36.57 -27.46
CA LEU A 310 -27.91 35.67 -26.42
C LEU A 310 -27.99 34.22 -26.92
N VAL A 311 -28.49 34.01 -28.15
CA VAL A 311 -28.56 32.68 -28.77
C VAL A 311 -27.16 32.08 -28.93
N LEU A 312 -26.18 32.88 -29.37
CA LEU A 312 -24.79 32.43 -29.52
C LEU A 312 -24.15 32.07 -28.16
N LEU A 313 -24.43 32.84 -27.11
CA LEU A 313 -23.95 32.57 -25.75
C LEU A 313 -24.55 31.28 -25.17
N ILE A 314 -25.88 31.10 -25.27
CA ILE A 314 -26.56 29.91 -24.73
C ILE A 314 -26.18 28.65 -25.50
N GLY A 315 -26.11 28.73 -26.83
CA GLY A 315 -25.81 27.58 -27.70
C GLY A 315 -24.33 27.22 -27.78
N GLY A 316 -23.42 28.18 -27.58
CA GLY A 316 -21.99 27.99 -27.77
C GLY A 316 -21.26 27.31 -26.62
N ILE A 317 -21.85 27.26 -25.42
CA ILE A 317 -21.16 26.81 -24.20
C ILE A 317 -21.51 25.33 -23.91
N PRO A 318 -20.54 24.41 -23.99
CA PRO A 318 -20.78 23.00 -23.69
C PRO A 318 -20.72 22.74 -22.18
N ILE A 319 -21.68 23.28 -21.42
CA ILE A 319 -21.68 23.24 -19.94
C ILE A 319 -21.67 21.79 -19.41
N ALA A 320 -22.26 20.84 -20.14
CA ALA A 320 -22.33 19.43 -19.72
C ALA A 320 -21.00 18.66 -19.88
N MET A 321 -20.03 19.18 -20.65
CA MET A 321 -18.82 18.44 -21.02
C MET A 321 -17.96 18.00 -19.81
N PRO A 322 -17.64 18.88 -18.83
CA PRO A 322 -16.87 18.49 -17.64
C PRO A 322 -17.50 17.31 -16.89
N THR A 323 -18.81 17.40 -16.68
CA THR A 323 -19.60 16.39 -15.96
C THR A 323 -19.63 15.08 -16.71
N VAL A 324 -19.98 15.10 -18.01
CA VAL A 324 -20.05 13.89 -18.84
C VAL A 324 -18.71 13.15 -18.86
N LEU A 325 -17.59 13.86 -18.97
CA LEU A 325 -16.26 13.25 -18.94
C LEU A 325 -15.94 12.65 -17.56
N SER A 326 -16.18 13.38 -16.48
CA SER A 326 -15.95 12.91 -15.10
C SER A 326 -16.74 11.63 -14.80
N VAL A 327 -18.02 11.61 -15.18
CA VAL A 327 -18.92 10.48 -14.99
C VAL A 327 -18.50 9.28 -15.85
N THR A 328 -18.10 9.52 -17.10
CA THR A 328 -17.60 8.47 -17.99
C THR A 328 -16.35 7.80 -17.41
N MET A 329 -15.42 8.57 -16.84
CA MET A 329 -14.23 8.04 -16.17
C MET A 329 -14.58 7.23 -14.92
N ALA A 330 -15.53 7.71 -14.11
CA ALA A 330 -15.98 7.00 -12.91
C ALA A 330 -16.66 5.66 -13.24
N ILE A 331 -17.52 5.64 -14.26
CA ILE A 331 -18.15 4.41 -14.76
C ILE A 331 -17.08 3.47 -15.34
N GLY A 332 -16.11 4.00 -16.09
CA GLY A 332 -14.98 3.23 -16.63
C GLY A 332 -14.15 2.57 -15.52
N SER A 333 -13.80 3.32 -14.48
CA SER A 333 -13.11 2.83 -13.27
C SER A 333 -13.90 1.71 -12.58
N HIS A 334 -15.21 1.89 -12.41
CA HIS A 334 -16.07 0.86 -11.83
C HIS A 334 -16.09 -0.42 -12.69
N LYS A 335 -16.21 -0.28 -14.01
CA LYS A 335 -16.20 -1.42 -14.94
C LYS A 335 -14.86 -2.17 -14.94
N LEU A 336 -13.74 -1.44 -14.86
CA LEU A 336 -12.41 -2.03 -14.70
C LEU A 336 -12.30 -2.80 -13.37
N SER A 337 -12.86 -2.25 -12.28
CA SER A 337 -12.88 -2.94 -10.99
C SER A 337 -13.65 -4.26 -11.05
N GLN A 338 -14.77 -4.30 -11.76
CA GLN A 338 -15.53 -5.55 -11.97
C GLN A 338 -14.73 -6.60 -12.77
N GLN A 339 -13.79 -6.14 -13.61
CA GLN A 339 -12.84 -7.00 -14.33
C GLN A 339 -11.58 -7.34 -13.50
N GLY A 340 -11.49 -6.88 -12.25
CA GLY A 340 -10.36 -7.13 -11.36
C GLY A 340 -9.21 -6.11 -11.43
N ALA A 341 -9.36 -5.02 -12.19
CA ALA A 341 -8.37 -3.95 -12.29
C ALA A 341 -8.83 -2.71 -11.50
N ILE A 342 -8.08 -2.31 -10.48
CA ILE A 342 -8.45 -1.18 -9.63
C ILE A 342 -7.64 0.07 -10.00
N THR A 343 -8.30 1.13 -10.46
CA THR A 343 -7.65 2.40 -10.81
C THR A 343 -7.58 3.34 -9.61
N LYS A 344 -6.39 3.49 -9.01
CA LYS A 344 -6.13 4.47 -7.93
C LYS A 344 -6.20 5.93 -8.43
N ARG A 345 -5.89 6.18 -9.70
CA ARG A 345 -6.07 7.50 -10.34
C ARG A 345 -7.05 7.34 -11.49
N MET A 346 -8.12 8.13 -11.52
CA MET A 346 -9.12 8.06 -12.60
C MET A 346 -8.52 8.44 -13.97
N THR A 347 -7.54 9.34 -13.98
CA THR A 347 -6.78 9.72 -15.18
C THR A 347 -5.93 8.58 -15.75
N ALA A 348 -5.68 7.51 -14.98
CA ALA A 348 -4.91 6.36 -15.47
C ALA A 348 -5.63 5.63 -16.62
N ILE A 349 -6.96 5.78 -16.75
CA ILE A 349 -7.71 5.20 -17.87
C ILE A 349 -7.26 5.79 -19.20
N GLU A 350 -7.02 7.11 -19.24
CA GLU A 350 -6.49 7.82 -20.41
C GLU A 350 -5.04 7.38 -20.70
N GLU A 351 -4.19 7.35 -19.67
CA GLU A 351 -2.80 6.90 -19.77
C GLU A 351 -2.70 5.46 -20.32
N MET A 352 -3.58 4.56 -19.86
CA MET A 352 -3.65 3.17 -20.33
C MET A 352 -4.17 3.06 -21.77
N ALA A 353 -5.06 3.95 -22.20
CA ALA A 353 -5.57 3.97 -23.58
C ALA A 353 -4.50 4.42 -24.58
N GLY A 354 -3.58 5.30 -24.16
CA GLY A 354 -2.43 5.76 -24.95
C GLY A 354 -1.15 4.95 -24.74
N MET A 355 -1.22 3.75 -24.16
CA MET A 355 -0.03 2.96 -23.83
C MET A 355 0.58 2.31 -25.08
N ASP A 356 1.80 2.72 -25.43
CA ASP A 356 2.56 2.12 -26.55
C ASP A 356 3.47 0.96 -26.13
N VAL A 357 3.99 0.99 -24.90
CA VAL A 357 4.95 0.01 -24.39
C VAL A 357 4.55 -0.45 -22.99
N LEU A 358 4.39 -1.76 -22.81
CA LEU A 358 4.15 -2.40 -21.51
C LEU A 358 5.44 -3.08 -21.02
N CYS A 359 6.09 -2.48 -20.03
CA CYS A 359 7.20 -3.10 -19.31
C CYS A 359 6.64 -4.00 -18.20
N SER A 360 6.65 -5.31 -18.41
CA SER A 360 6.16 -6.29 -17.43
C SER A 360 7.33 -6.90 -16.67
N ASP A 361 7.25 -6.91 -15.34
CA ASP A 361 8.11 -7.78 -14.54
C ASP A 361 7.85 -9.25 -14.91
N LYS A 362 8.88 -10.09 -14.87
CA LYS A 362 8.74 -11.53 -15.09
C LYS A 362 8.07 -12.19 -13.90
N THR A 363 8.64 -11.99 -12.70
CA THR A 363 8.30 -12.80 -11.53
C THR A 363 6.99 -12.32 -10.94
N GLY A 364 5.99 -13.20 -10.81
CA GLY A 364 4.69 -12.87 -10.26
C GLY A 364 3.70 -12.22 -11.23
N THR A 365 4.18 -11.60 -12.32
CA THR A 365 3.31 -11.09 -13.40
C THR A 365 3.21 -12.08 -14.55
N LEU A 366 4.31 -12.37 -15.27
CA LEU A 366 4.32 -13.34 -16.38
C LEU A 366 4.36 -14.80 -15.89
N THR A 367 4.83 -15.02 -14.67
CA THR A 367 4.89 -16.32 -14.02
C THR A 367 3.92 -16.42 -12.85
N LEU A 368 3.66 -17.65 -12.40
CA LEU A 368 2.76 -17.91 -11.29
C LEU A 368 3.38 -17.58 -9.93
N ASN A 369 4.70 -17.37 -9.85
CA ASN A 369 5.45 -17.27 -8.60
C ASN A 369 5.09 -18.42 -7.64
N LYS A 370 4.92 -19.61 -8.21
CA LYS A 370 4.67 -20.88 -7.51
C LYS A 370 5.81 -21.80 -7.89
N LEU A 371 6.94 -21.59 -7.23
CA LEU A 371 8.17 -22.29 -7.55
C LEU A 371 8.01 -23.78 -7.23
N THR A 372 8.66 -24.61 -8.03
CA THR A 372 8.74 -26.05 -7.83
C THR A 372 10.18 -26.50 -7.97
N VAL A 373 10.56 -27.55 -7.25
CA VAL A 373 11.91 -28.10 -7.30
C VAL A 373 11.82 -29.56 -7.69
N ASP A 374 12.60 -29.94 -8.69
CA ASP A 374 12.76 -31.34 -9.05
C ASP A 374 13.89 -31.96 -8.24
N LYS A 375 13.56 -32.93 -7.38
CA LYS A 375 14.51 -33.64 -6.51
C LYS A 375 15.60 -34.35 -7.32
N GLU A 376 15.29 -34.85 -8.52
CA GLU A 376 16.26 -35.59 -9.33
C GLU A 376 17.38 -34.68 -9.84
N MET A 377 17.09 -33.40 -10.05
CA MET A 377 18.01 -32.42 -10.60
C MET A 377 18.87 -31.71 -9.54
N ILE A 378 18.68 -31.99 -8.25
CA ILE A 378 19.52 -31.44 -7.17
C ILE A 378 20.94 -31.97 -7.31
N GLU A 379 21.91 -31.07 -7.30
CA GLU A 379 23.34 -31.40 -7.32
C GLU A 379 23.97 -31.17 -5.95
N VAL A 380 24.65 -32.19 -5.44
CA VAL A 380 25.26 -32.20 -4.09
C VAL A 380 26.77 -32.20 -4.22
N PHE A 381 27.43 -31.30 -3.50
CA PHE A 381 28.88 -31.12 -3.49
C PHE A 381 29.54 -31.67 -2.23
N ALA A 382 28.81 -31.69 -1.10
CA ALA A 382 29.29 -32.24 0.16
C ALA A 382 29.33 -33.77 0.16
N LYS A 383 30.41 -34.36 0.68
CA LYS A 383 30.57 -35.82 0.77
C LYS A 383 29.67 -36.39 1.88
N GLY A 384 28.97 -37.48 1.60
CA GLY A 384 28.13 -38.18 2.59
C GLY A 384 26.77 -37.51 2.87
N VAL A 385 26.39 -36.50 2.10
CA VAL A 385 25.06 -35.85 2.19
C VAL A 385 24.15 -36.38 1.09
N GLY A 386 23.02 -36.98 1.47
CA GLY A 386 21.97 -37.40 0.53
C GLY A 386 21.06 -36.23 0.12
N LYS A 387 20.37 -36.36 -1.02
CA LYS A 387 19.45 -35.32 -1.53
C LYS A 387 18.31 -35.02 -0.56
N ASP A 388 17.78 -36.01 0.15
CA ASP A 388 16.72 -35.80 1.15
C ASP A 388 17.19 -34.94 2.32
N LEU A 389 18.43 -35.11 2.76
CA LEU A 389 19.01 -34.29 3.81
C LEU A 389 19.22 -32.84 3.35
N VAL A 390 19.56 -32.63 2.06
CA VAL A 390 19.64 -31.27 1.48
C VAL A 390 18.29 -30.58 1.52
N VAL A 391 17.22 -31.28 1.11
CA VAL A 391 15.85 -30.73 1.15
C VAL A 391 15.46 -30.39 2.59
N LEU A 392 15.78 -31.26 3.55
CA LEU A 392 15.54 -30.99 4.98
C LEU A 392 16.31 -29.76 5.47
N MET A 393 17.59 -29.61 5.10
CA MET A 393 18.40 -28.43 5.45
C MET A 393 17.82 -27.15 4.83
N ALA A 394 17.38 -27.21 3.59
CA ALA A 394 16.75 -26.08 2.90
C ALA A 394 15.41 -25.72 3.57
N ALA A 395 14.60 -26.71 3.95
CA ALA A 395 13.34 -26.50 4.66
C ALA A 395 13.55 -25.94 6.07
N ARG A 396 14.62 -26.37 6.76
CA ARG A 396 15.06 -25.76 8.03
C ARG A 396 15.38 -24.28 7.86
N ALA A 397 16.11 -23.91 6.81
CA ALA A 397 16.40 -22.51 6.50
C ALA A 397 15.20 -21.70 5.95
N SER A 398 13.98 -22.26 5.96
CA SER A 398 12.73 -21.61 5.54
C SER A 398 11.84 -21.26 6.74
N ARG A 399 11.05 -20.18 6.63
CA ARG A 399 9.99 -19.88 7.62
C ARG A 399 8.76 -20.76 7.35
N MET A 400 8.01 -21.10 8.41
CA MET A 400 6.79 -21.92 8.31
C MET A 400 5.51 -21.07 8.25
N GLU A 401 5.48 -19.93 8.93
CA GLU A 401 4.27 -19.12 9.17
C GLU A 401 4.05 -18.04 8.12
N ASN A 402 5.12 -17.52 7.53
CA ASN A 402 5.09 -16.45 6.54
C ASN A 402 5.97 -16.87 5.35
N GLN A 403 5.42 -17.79 4.55
CA GLN A 403 6.19 -18.48 3.52
C GLN A 403 6.28 -17.62 2.25
N ASP A 404 7.50 -17.17 1.94
CA ASP A 404 7.83 -16.71 0.60
C ASP A 404 7.61 -17.84 -0.42
N ALA A 405 7.41 -17.51 -1.69
CA ALA A 405 7.18 -18.52 -2.72
C ALA A 405 8.30 -19.59 -2.82
N ILE A 406 9.54 -19.20 -2.52
CA ILE A 406 10.69 -20.13 -2.43
C ILE A 406 10.56 -21.04 -1.20
N ASP A 407 10.16 -20.48 -0.05
CA ASP A 407 9.98 -21.20 1.21
C ASP A 407 8.85 -22.21 1.09
N CYS A 408 7.70 -21.80 0.53
CA CYS A 408 6.59 -22.69 0.18
C CYS A 408 7.07 -23.86 -0.68
N ALA A 409 7.83 -23.57 -1.74
CA ALA A 409 8.29 -24.57 -2.69
C ALA A 409 9.15 -25.64 -2.02
N ILE A 410 10.09 -25.22 -1.16
CA ILE A 410 11.00 -26.11 -0.45
C ILE A 410 10.27 -26.92 0.63
N VAL A 411 9.43 -26.27 1.44
CA VAL A 411 8.66 -26.94 2.50
C VAL A 411 7.69 -27.97 1.90
N SER A 412 7.10 -27.67 0.73
CA SER A 412 6.21 -28.60 0.00
C SER A 412 6.94 -29.82 -0.58
N MET A 413 8.27 -29.85 -0.59
CA MET A 413 9.04 -31.04 -0.98
C MET A 413 9.10 -32.11 0.11
N LEU A 414 8.82 -31.74 1.35
CA LEU A 414 8.73 -32.66 2.49
C LEU A 414 7.37 -33.35 2.46
N ALA A 415 7.30 -34.58 2.98
CA ALA A 415 6.05 -35.31 3.09
C ALA A 415 5.12 -34.67 4.14
N ASP A 416 5.70 -34.24 5.27
CA ASP A 416 5.03 -33.44 6.30
C ASP A 416 5.86 -32.17 6.57
N PRO A 417 5.29 -30.96 6.40
CA PRO A 417 5.95 -29.70 6.75
C PRO A 417 6.54 -29.68 8.17
N LYS A 418 5.94 -30.40 9.13
CA LYS A 418 6.42 -30.45 10.52
C LYS A 418 7.81 -31.08 10.65
N GLU A 419 8.22 -31.92 9.69
CA GLU A 419 9.57 -32.51 9.65
C GLU A 419 10.65 -31.42 9.59
N ALA A 420 10.36 -30.25 8.99
CA ALA A 420 11.30 -29.13 8.90
C ALA A 420 11.77 -28.63 10.28
N ARG A 421 10.98 -28.82 11.34
CA ARG A 421 11.31 -28.44 12.73
C ARG A 421 11.37 -29.63 13.70
N ALA A 422 11.17 -30.85 13.21
CA ALA A 422 11.22 -32.04 14.05
C ALA A 422 12.63 -32.28 14.60
N GLY A 423 12.72 -32.49 15.93
CA GLY A 423 13.96 -32.84 16.61
C GLY A 423 15.01 -31.74 16.69
N ILE A 424 14.63 -30.48 16.45
CA ILE A 424 15.52 -29.32 16.58
C ILE A 424 14.88 -28.23 17.46
N LYS A 425 15.72 -27.52 18.22
CA LYS A 425 15.33 -26.31 18.93
C LYS A 425 15.84 -25.09 18.16
N GLU A 426 14.94 -24.29 17.63
CA GLU A 426 15.27 -23.04 16.95
C GLU A 426 15.85 -22.02 17.95
N VAL A 427 16.96 -21.39 17.58
CA VAL A 427 17.66 -20.38 18.40
C VAL A 427 17.51 -18.99 17.79
N HIS A 428 17.77 -18.88 16.48
CA HIS A 428 17.66 -17.62 15.75
C HIS A 428 17.48 -17.89 14.25
N PHE A 429 16.63 -17.08 13.62
CA PHE A 429 16.41 -17.10 12.18
C PHE A 429 16.80 -15.75 11.59
N LEU A 430 17.73 -15.77 10.64
CA LEU A 430 18.14 -14.61 9.86
C LEU A 430 17.24 -14.51 8.62
N PRO A 431 16.36 -13.49 8.53
CA PRO A 431 15.45 -13.31 7.41
C PRO A 431 16.18 -12.85 6.13
N PHE A 432 15.46 -12.90 5.01
CA PHE A 432 16.04 -12.56 3.70
C PHE A 432 16.33 -11.06 3.63
N ASN A 433 17.54 -10.73 3.18
CA ASN A 433 17.94 -9.35 2.90
C ASN A 433 18.38 -9.22 1.42
N PRO A 434 17.87 -8.26 0.64
CA PRO A 434 18.28 -8.02 -0.75
C PRO A 434 19.79 -7.79 -0.97
N THR A 435 20.53 -7.29 0.03
CA THR A 435 21.99 -7.14 -0.06
C THR A 435 22.70 -8.47 0.12
N ASP A 436 22.31 -9.24 1.13
CA ASP A 436 23.01 -10.48 1.51
C ASP A 436 22.51 -11.68 0.68
N LYS A 437 21.28 -11.55 0.15
CA LYS A 437 20.55 -12.51 -0.68
C LYS A 437 20.52 -13.93 -0.10
N ARG A 438 20.41 -14.06 1.22
CA ARG A 438 20.36 -15.32 1.95
C ARG A 438 19.42 -15.27 3.15
N THR A 439 18.99 -16.43 3.59
CA THR A 439 18.40 -16.68 4.92
C THR A 439 19.25 -17.69 5.67
N ALA A 440 19.17 -17.71 6.99
CA ALA A 440 19.82 -18.74 7.79
C ALA A 440 18.99 -19.12 9.02
N LEU A 441 19.06 -20.39 9.41
CA LEU A 441 18.53 -20.87 10.68
C LEU A 441 19.69 -21.38 11.54
N THR A 442 19.78 -20.86 12.76
CA THR A 442 20.62 -21.41 13.83
C THR A 442 19.75 -22.25 14.75
N TYR A 443 20.12 -23.52 14.95
CA TYR A 443 19.35 -24.47 15.75
C TYR A 443 20.25 -25.39 16.57
N ILE A 444 19.71 -25.94 17.65
CA ILE A 444 20.34 -26.99 18.45
C ILE A 444 19.70 -28.32 18.08
N ASP A 445 20.52 -29.31 17.75
CA ASP A 445 20.07 -30.67 17.44
C ASP A 445 19.75 -31.49 18.70
N GLY A 446 19.17 -32.68 18.54
CA GLY A 446 18.88 -33.58 19.65
C GLY A 446 20.10 -34.10 20.41
N ALA A 447 21.32 -33.92 19.88
CA ALA A 447 22.58 -34.25 20.56
C ALA A 447 23.15 -33.07 21.36
N GLY A 448 22.50 -31.90 21.30
CA GLY A 448 22.94 -30.68 21.99
C GLY A 448 23.96 -29.85 21.20
N ASN A 449 24.27 -30.21 19.95
CA ASN A 449 25.19 -29.46 19.12
C ASN A 449 24.45 -28.33 18.39
N MET A 450 25.09 -27.16 18.32
CA MET A 450 24.55 -26.02 17.60
C MET A 450 25.01 -26.03 16.14
N HIS A 451 24.04 -25.98 15.23
CA HIS A 451 24.24 -25.98 13.80
C HIS A 451 23.62 -24.73 13.19
N ARG A 452 24.19 -24.30 12.06
CA ARG A 452 23.66 -23.22 11.25
C ARG A 452 23.52 -23.67 9.81
N VAL A 453 22.34 -23.50 9.24
CA VAL A 453 22.06 -23.79 7.83
C VAL A 453 21.64 -22.51 7.13
N SER A 454 22.10 -22.30 5.90
CA SER A 454 21.77 -21.12 5.11
C SER A 454 21.37 -21.52 3.70
N LYS A 455 20.43 -20.77 3.15
CA LYS A 455 20.03 -20.84 1.74
C LYS A 455 20.06 -19.45 1.13
N GLY A 456 20.33 -19.35 -0.16
CA GLY A 456 20.38 -18.05 -0.82
C GLY A 456 20.85 -18.09 -2.26
N ALA A 457 21.14 -16.91 -2.80
CA ALA A 457 21.75 -16.77 -4.11
C ALA A 457 23.06 -17.58 -4.17
N PRO A 458 23.25 -18.46 -5.17
CA PRO A 458 24.40 -19.36 -5.24
C PRO A 458 25.75 -18.67 -5.06
N GLU A 459 25.94 -17.51 -5.70
CA GLU A 459 27.16 -16.69 -5.60
C GLU A 459 27.45 -16.24 -4.17
N GLN A 460 26.42 -15.82 -3.43
CA GLN A 460 26.58 -15.36 -2.05
C GLN A 460 26.87 -16.53 -1.11
N ILE A 461 26.21 -17.67 -1.32
CA ILE A 461 26.46 -18.89 -0.55
C ILE A 461 27.85 -19.46 -0.84
N LEU A 462 28.30 -19.41 -2.10
CA LEU A 462 29.64 -19.83 -2.51
C LEU A 462 30.74 -18.95 -1.89
N ASN A 463 30.51 -17.63 -1.75
CA ASN A 463 31.44 -16.72 -1.10
C ASN A 463 31.64 -17.00 0.40
N LEU A 464 30.68 -17.67 1.06
CA LEU A 464 30.83 -18.08 2.46
C LEU A 464 31.68 -19.34 2.61
N ALA A 465 31.68 -20.20 1.59
CA ALA A 465 32.24 -21.53 1.67
C ALA A 465 33.78 -21.52 1.71
N GLN A 466 34.36 -22.26 2.65
CA GLN A 466 35.82 -22.33 2.81
C GLN A 466 36.50 -22.97 1.58
N ASN A 467 35.81 -23.91 0.92
CA ASN A 467 36.31 -24.66 -0.22
C ASN A 467 36.02 -23.98 -1.57
N LYS A 468 35.68 -22.69 -1.59
CA LYS A 468 35.28 -21.93 -2.79
C LYS A 468 36.13 -22.26 -4.03
N ALA A 469 37.46 -22.12 -3.94
CA ALA A 469 38.36 -22.27 -5.08
C ALA A 469 38.31 -23.65 -5.76
N GLU A 470 37.93 -24.71 -5.05
CA GLU A 470 37.85 -26.07 -5.61
C GLU A 470 36.52 -26.32 -6.33
N ILE A 471 35.41 -25.80 -5.77
CA ILE A 471 34.05 -26.09 -6.23
C ILE A 471 33.48 -25.03 -7.17
N GLU A 472 34.01 -23.80 -7.15
CA GLU A 472 33.51 -22.63 -7.88
C GLU A 472 33.24 -22.93 -9.36
N ARG A 473 34.22 -23.55 -10.05
CA ARG A 473 34.05 -23.90 -11.47
C ARG A 473 32.92 -24.88 -11.72
N LYS A 474 32.73 -25.87 -10.84
CA LYS A 474 31.65 -26.87 -10.96
C LYS A 474 30.28 -26.26 -10.63
N VAL A 475 30.24 -25.38 -9.61
CA VAL A 475 29.04 -24.65 -9.20
C VAL A 475 28.56 -23.75 -10.33
N HIS A 476 29.43 -22.91 -10.91
CA HIS A 476 29.07 -22.04 -12.04
C HIS A 476 28.60 -22.85 -13.26
N ALA A 477 29.31 -23.91 -13.64
CA ALA A 477 28.91 -24.76 -14.76
C ALA A 477 27.51 -25.36 -14.56
N MET A 478 27.13 -25.68 -13.31
CA MET A 478 25.80 -26.19 -13.01
C MET A 478 24.74 -25.09 -12.99
N ILE A 479 25.06 -23.90 -12.49
CA ILE A 479 24.18 -22.73 -12.55
C ILE A 479 23.84 -22.41 -14.01
N ASP A 480 24.83 -22.40 -14.89
CA ASP A 480 24.64 -22.16 -16.32
C ASP A 480 23.75 -23.24 -16.96
N LYS A 481 23.99 -24.52 -16.64
CA LYS A 481 23.16 -25.64 -17.11
C LYS A 481 21.71 -25.55 -16.63
N PHE A 482 21.48 -25.06 -15.42
CA PHE A 482 20.12 -24.76 -14.94
C PHE A 482 19.52 -23.57 -15.68
N ALA A 483 20.29 -22.51 -15.89
CA ALA A 483 19.84 -21.30 -16.57
C ALA A 483 19.46 -21.55 -18.04
N GLU A 484 20.21 -22.39 -18.76
CA GLU A 484 19.88 -22.86 -20.13
C GLU A 484 18.52 -23.56 -20.21
N ARG A 485 18.10 -24.19 -19.11
CA ARG A 485 16.80 -24.87 -18.98
C ARG A 485 15.70 -23.95 -18.43
N GLY A 486 16.03 -22.69 -18.13
CA GLY A 486 15.13 -21.71 -17.52
C GLY A 486 14.88 -21.93 -16.03
N LEU A 487 15.80 -22.63 -15.35
CA LEU A 487 15.71 -22.93 -13.92
C LEU A 487 16.55 -21.93 -13.13
N ARG A 488 15.96 -21.32 -12.09
CA ARG A 488 16.70 -20.48 -11.13
C ARG A 488 17.48 -21.40 -10.20
N SER A 489 18.67 -20.98 -9.78
CA SER A 489 19.52 -21.77 -8.88
C SER A 489 19.45 -21.22 -7.45
N LEU A 490 19.39 -22.11 -6.45
CA LEU A 490 19.46 -21.78 -5.03
C LEU A 490 20.59 -22.58 -4.36
N GLY A 491 21.52 -21.89 -3.71
CA GLY A 491 22.63 -22.54 -2.98
C GLY A 491 22.26 -22.84 -1.54
N ILE A 492 22.74 -23.96 -1.02
CA ILE A 492 22.61 -24.36 0.39
C ILE A 492 24.00 -24.54 0.99
N ALA A 493 24.22 -23.97 2.17
CA ALA A 493 25.42 -24.20 2.97
C ALA A 493 25.07 -24.54 4.41
N ARG A 494 26.00 -25.22 5.08
CA ARG A 494 25.90 -25.56 6.50
C ARG A 494 27.19 -25.23 7.23
N GLN A 495 27.09 -25.08 8.53
CA GLN A 495 28.17 -24.74 9.42
C GLN A 495 27.86 -25.28 10.82
N GLU A 496 28.89 -25.71 11.56
CA GLU A 496 28.79 -25.98 12.99
C GLU A 496 29.16 -24.73 13.80
N VAL A 497 28.52 -24.53 14.96
CA VAL A 497 28.79 -23.39 15.86
C VAL A 497 29.28 -23.93 17.21
N PRO A 498 30.59 -24.24 17.35
CA PRO A 498 31.12 -24.91 18.54
C PRO A 498 31.03 -24.06 19.81
N GLU A 499 31.07 -22.73 19.68
CA GLU A 499 31.00 -21.79 20.79
C GLU A 499 29.61 -21.69 21.44
N GLY A 500 28.57 -22.28 20.83
CA GLY A 500 27.22 -22.33 21.39
C GLY A 500 26.52 -20.97 21.58
N SER A 501 27.08 -19.89 21.02
CA SER A 501 26.51 -18.54 21.08
C SER A 501 25.90 -18.13 19.74
N LYS A 502 24.75 -17.45 19.80
CA LYS A 502 24.04 -16.92 18.62
C LYS A 502 24.90 -15.91 17.83
N GLU A 503 25.73 -15.13 18.52
CA GLU A 503 26.55 -14.05 17.95
C GLU A 503 27.89 -14.54 17.42
N SER A 504 28.25 -15.81 17.68
CA SER A 504 29.48 -16.38 17.18
C SER A 504 29.46 -16.50 15.66
N ALA A 505 30.62 -16.20 15.07
CA ALA A 505 30.87 -16.39 13.65
C ALA A 505 30.74 -17.87 13.25
N GLY A 506 30.96 -18.81 14.19
CA GLY A 506 30.94 -20.26 13.99
C GLY A 506 32.16 -20.81 13.23
N GLY A 507 32.12 -22.09 12.84
CA GLY A 507 33.18 -22.76 12.07
C GLY A 507 33.23 -22.37 10.58
N PRO A 508 34.00 -23.05 9.73
CA PRO A 508 33.95 -22.80 8.29
C PRO A 508 32.61 -23.26 7.69
N TRP A 509 32.07 -22.48 6.73
CA TRP A 509 30.89 -22.91 5.97
C TRP A 509 31.29 -23.97 4.93
N GLU A 510 30.47 -25.02 4.85
CA GLU A 510 30.53 -26.04 3.80
C GLU A 510 29.39 -25.79 2.80
N PHE A 511 29.75 -25.65 1.52
CA PHE A 511 28.76 -25.60 0.44
C PHE A 511 28.19 -27.01 0.20
N VAL A 512 26.89 -27.18 0.45
CA VAL A 512 26.26 -28.50 0.45
C VAL A 512 25.73 -28.85 -0.94
N ALA A 513 24.91 -27.98 -1.54
CA ALA A 513 24.17 -28.32 -2.74
C ALA A 513 23.62 -27.10 -3.50
N LEU A 514 23.22 -27.35 -4.76
CA LEU A 514 22.42 -26.45 -5.59
C LEU A 514 21.05 -27.07 -5.87
N LEU A 515 19.99 -26.31 -5.66
CA LEU A 515 18.61 -26.68 -5.99
C LEU A 515 18.14 -25.90 -7.22
N PRO A 516 17.58 -26.57 -8.23
CA PRO A 516 16.91 -25.90 -9.33
C PRO A 516 15.46 -25.56 -8.96
N LEU A 517 15.14 -24.29 -9.06
CA LEU A 517 13.81 -23.72 -8.88
C LEU A 517 13.19 -23.44 -10.26
N PHE A 518 12.07 -24.08 -10.55
CA PHE A 518 11.28 -23.80 -11.74
C PHE A 518 10.09 -22.92 -11.38
N ASP A 519 9.95 -21.80 -12.09
CA ASP A 519 8.79 -20.91 -11.99
C ASP A 519 7.95 -21.00 -13.28
N PRO A 520 6.79 -21.67 -13.24
CA PRO A 520 5.97 -21.84 -14.44
C PRO A 520 5.34 -20.51 -14.89
N SER A 521 5.31 -20.30 -16.21
CA SER A 521 4.55 -19.20 -16.83
C SER A 521 3.05 -19.36 -16.57
N ARG A 522 2.30 -18.25 -16.48
CA ARG A 522 0.84 -18.35 -16.45
C ARG A 522 0.32 -18.87 -17.80
N HIS A 523 -0.79 -19.58 -17.76
CA HIS A 523 -1.39 -20.20 -18.95
C HIS A 523 -1.87 -19.18 -19.99
N ASP A 524 -2.26 -18.00 -19.53
CA ASP A 524 -2.79 -16.88 -20.31
C ASP A 524 -1.71 -15.90 -20.78
N SER A 525 -0.52 -15.89 -20.16
CA SER A 525 0.51 -14.87 -20.43
C SER A 525 0.94 -14.83 -21.90
N ALA A 526 1.15 -15.98 -22.53
CA ALA A 526 1.56 -16.03 -23.94
C ALA A 526 0.46 -15.50 -24.89
N GLU A 527 -0.81 -15.76 -24.58
CA GLU A 527 -1.93 -15.24 -25.35
C GLU A 527 -2.11 -13.73 -25.13
N THR A 528 -2.00 -13.27 -23.88
CA THR A 528 -2.06 -11.85 -23.51
C THR A 528 -0.97 -11.03 -24.20
N ILE A 529 0.26 -11.55 -24.26
CA ILE A 529 1.37 -10.91 -24.98
C ILE A 529 1.03 -10.77 -26.47
N ARG A 530 0.53 -11.84 -27.10
CA ARG A 530 0.14 -11.80 -28.52
C ARG A 530 -0.95 -10.77 -28.76
N ARG A 531 -1.99 -10.77 -27.91
CA ARG A 531 -3.10 -9.82 -28.02
C ARG A 531 -2.66 -8.37 -27.80
N ALA A 532 -1.73 -8.13 -26.87
CA ALA A 532 -1.16 -6.80 -26.66
C ALA A 532 -0.42 -6.31 -27.92
N LEU A 533 0.37 -7.19 -28.56
CA LEU A 533 1.03 -6.88 -29.82
C LEU A 533 0.04 -6.59 -30.96
N ASP A 534 -1.05 -7.37 -31.05
CA ASP A 534 -2.13 -7.15 -32.04
C ASP A 534 -2.83 -5.79 -31.84
N LEU A 535 -2.89 -5.30 -30.60
CA LEU A 535 -3.42 -3.99 -30.23
C LEU A 535 -2.40 -2.85 -30.39
N GLY A 536 -1.18 -3.14 -30.86
CA GLY A 536 -0.12 -2.16 -31.06
C GLY A 536 0.73 -1.87 -29.82
N VAL A 537 0.55 -2.61 -28.73
CA VAL A 537 1.32 -2.44 -27.49
C VAL A 537 2.54 -3.37 -27.48
N SER A 538 3.74 -2.80 -27.51
CA SER A 538 4.98 -3.57 -27.39
C SER A 538 5.19 -4.05 -25.95
N VAL A 539 5.24 -5.35 -25.71
CA VAL A 539 5.52 -5.91 -24.37
C VAL A 539 7.02 -6.18 -24.19
N LYS A 540 7.61 -5.70 -23.09
CA LYS A 540 9.02 -5.91 -22.73
C LYS A 540 9.13 -6.57 -21.36
N MET A 541 9.92 -7.64 -21.27
CA MET A 541 10.19 -8.32 -19.99
C MET A 541 11.28 -7.57 -19.23
N ILE A 542 11.02 -7.27 -17.96
CA ILE A 542 12.02 -6.80 -17.00
C ILE A 542 12.26 -7.91 -15.99
N THR A 543 13.51 -8.27 -15.74
CA THR A 543 13.84 -9.31 -14.74
C THR A 543 15.22 -9.10 -14.15
N GLY A 544 15.37 -9.44 -12.86
CA GLY A 544 16.66 -9.55 -12.19
C GLY A 544 17.32 -10.93 -12.32
N ASP A 545 16.71 -11.86 -13.05
CA ASP A 545 17.32 -13.16 -13.36
C ASP A 545 18.42 -13.06 -14.41
N GLN A 546 19.25 -14.10 -14.52
CA GLN A 546 20.27 -14.19 -15.55
C GLN A 546 19.64 -14.17 -16.95
N LEU A 547 20.37 -13.58 -17.91
CA LEU A 547 19.92 -13.42 -19.30
C LEU A 547 19.44 -14.74 -19.94
N ALA A 548 20.09 -15.87 -19.64
CA ALA A 548 19.71 -17.18 -20.17
C ALA A 548 18.30 -17.60 -19.70
N ILE A 549 17.95 -17.37 -18.43
CA ILE A 549 16.62 -17.65 -17.88
C ILE A 549 15.57 -16.74 -18.54
N GLY A 550 15.90 -15.46 -18.69
CA GLY A 550 15.04 -14.48 -19.37
C GLY A 550 14.77 -14.88 -20.82
N LYS A 551 15.80 -15.28 -21.57
CA LYS A 551 15.67 -15.73 -22.96
C LYS A 551 14.85 -17.00 -23.09
N GLU A 552 15.06 -17.98 -22.22
CA GLU A 552 14.26 -19.22 -22.24
C GLU A 552 12.79 -18.96 -21.89
N THR A 553 12.54 -18.09 -20.90
CA THR A 553 11.17 -17.68 -20.55
C THR A 553 10.52 -16.91 -21.69
N GLY A 554 11.24 -15.94 -22.29
CA GLY A 554 10.78 -15.16 -23.44
C GLY A 554 10.49 -16.03 -24.67
N ARG A 555 11.30 -17.06 -24.91
CA ARG A 555 11.08 -18.06 -25.95
C ARG A 555 9.77 -18.83 -25.73
N ARG A 556 9.50 -19.28 -24.50
CA ARG A 556 8.26 -19.99 -24.15
C ARG A 556 7.02 -19.11 -24.25
N LEU A 557 7.14 -17.84 -23.88
CA LEU A 557 6.06 -16.86 -23.91
C LEU A 557 5.82 -16.23 -25.30
N GLY A 558 6.70 -16.50 -26.28
CA GLY A 558 6.58 -15.92 -27.62
C GLY A 558 6.98 -14.45 -27.73
N MET A 559 7.79 -13.94 -26.79
CA MET A 559 8.30 -12.56 -26.81
C MET A 559 9.53 -12.37 -27.71
N GLY A 560 10.07 -13.48 -28.24
CA GLY A 560 11.36 -13.50 -28.92
C GLY A 560 12.55 -13.60 -27.93
N THR A 561 13.75 -13.70 -28.49
CA THR A 561 15.01 -13.89 -27.74
C THR A 561 15.97 -12.70 -27.86
N ASN A 562 15.53 -11.62 -28.50
CA ASN A 562 16.31 -10.38 -28.63
C ASN A 562 16.14 -9.57 -27.33
N ILE A 563 16.90 -9.98 -26.31
CA ILE A 563 16.94 -9.39 -24.96
C ILE A 563 18.29 -8.72 -24.76
#